data_AF-A0AAT9HX64-F1
#
_entry.id   AF-A0AAT9HX64-F1
#
_cell.length_a   1.000
_cell.length_b   1.000
_cell.length_c   1.000
_cell.angle_alpha   90.00
_cell.angle_beta   90.00
_cell.angle_gamma   90.00
#
_symmetry.space_group_name_H-M   'P 1'
#
loop_
_entity.id
_entity.type
_entity.pdbx_description
1 polymer ?
#
loop_
_entity_poly.entity_id
_entity_poly.type
_entity_poly.pdbx_seq_one_letter_code
_entity_poly.pdbx_strand_id
1 'polypeptide(L)'
;MEFPGRDWWFLAVVGLLVVPVQVALIPIAELFGKLGIFGSLTGVILFHVGFGLPFAVFLLRNFFAEIPRELLEAARLDGAGELRLFVRVVMPLAGPAIAALGIFQFLWVWNDMLVALIFTDSGSQPITVALQTQVRQFGNNIDVLAPGAFISMVVPLVVFFAFQRQFVSGVMAGAVK
;
A
#
# COMPACT_ATOMS: atom_id res chain seq x y z
N MET A 1 7.81 -18.08 -14.73
CA MET A 1 8.86 -17.84 -15.73
C MET A 1 10.22 -17.89 -15.03
N GLU A 2 11.11 -18.71 -15.55
CA GLU A 2 12.52 -18.71 -15.15
C GLU A 2 13.25 -17.80 -16.13
N PHE A 3 13.71 -16.64 -15.65
CA PHE A 3 14.52 -15.72 -16.43
C PHE A 3 15.79 -15.39 -15.65
N PRO A 4 16.92 -15.15 -16.34
CA PRO A 4 18.19 -14.92 -15.69
C PRO A 4 18.13 -13.66 -14.82
N GLY A 5 18.63 -13.75 -13.58
CA GLY A 5 18.69 -12.62 -12.64
C GLY A 5 17.38 -12.32 -11.88
N ARG A 6 16.34 -13.15 -12.01
CA ARG A 6 15.06 -13.00 -11.27
C ARG A 6 15.26 -12.78 -9.77
N ASP A 7 16.14 -13.56 -9.16
CA ASP A 7 16.32 -13.52 -7.71
C ASP A 7 17.10 -12.27 -7.28
N TRP A 8 18.00 -11.76 -8.12
CA TRP A 8 18.67 -10.46 -7.90
C TRP A 8 17.67 -9.29 -7.97
N TRP A 9 16.77 -9.28 -8.96
CA TRP A 9 15.71 -8.28 -9.04
C TRP A 9 14.78 -8.34 -7.83
N PHE A 10 14.43 -9.54 -7.39
CA PHE A 10 13.62 -9.70 -6.18
C PHE A 10 14.34 -9.19 -4.94
N LEU A 11 15.63 -9.51 -4.77
CA LEU A 11 16.44 -8.97 -3.68
C LEU A 11 16.55 -7.45 -3.73
N ALA A 12 16.67 -6.85 -4.93
CA ALA A 12 16.65 -5.40 -5.08
C ALA A 12 15.33 -4.80 -4.60
N VAL A 13 14.19 -5.39 -4.99
CA VAL A 13 12.86 -4.96 -4.51
C VAL A 13 12.75 -5.08 -2.99
N VAL A 14 13.20 -6.20 -2.41
CA VAL A 14 13.21 -6.37 -0.95
C VAL A 14 14.14 -5.35 -0.28
N GLY A 15 15.29 -5.03 -0.87
CA GLY A 15 16.20 -4.01 -0.39
C GLY A 15 15.57 -2.61 -0.34
N LEU A 16 14.67 -2.29 -1.26
CA LEU A 16 13.93 -1.02 -1.25
C LEU A 16 13.00 -0.87 -0.03
N LEU A 17 12.56 -1.96 0.59
CA LEU A 17 11.76 -1.91 1.83
C LEU A 17 12.52 -1.33 3.02
N VAL A 18 13.85 -1.40 2.99
CA VAL A 18 14.71 -0.94 4.08
C VAL A 18 14.90 0.58 4.03
N VAL A 19 14.62 1.21 2.88
CA VAL A 19 14.82 2.65 2.68
C VAL A 19 13.85 3.43 3.56
N PRO A 20 14.33 4.24 4.53
CA PRO A 20 13.45 5.03 5.35
C PRO A 20 12.80 6.13 4.52
N VAL A 21 11.47 6.21 4.58
CA VAL A 21 10.65 7.22 3.89
C VAL A 21 11.19 8.64 4.14
N GLN A 22 11.65 8.92 5.37
CA GLN A 22 12.14 10.23 5.79
C GLN A 22 13.37 10.70 5.01
N VAL A 23 14.26 9.79 4.64
CA VAL A 23 15.49 10.12 3.89
C VAL A 23 15.15 10.53 2.46
N ALA A 24 14.04 10.04 1.93
CA ALA A 24 13.60 10.32 0.57
C ALA A 24 12.74 11.59 0.43
N LEU A 25 12.34 12.23 1.53
CA LEU A 25 11.44 13.38 1.47
C LEU A 25 12.01 14.54 0.66
N ILE A 26 13.25 14.95 0.94
CA ILE A 26 13.93 16.06 0.23
C ILE A 26 14.12 15.74 -1.26
N PRO A 27 14.77 14.63 -1.65
CA PRO A 27 15.01 14.36 -3.07
C PRO A 27 13.72 14.17 -3.87
N ILE A 28 12.67 13.59 -3.27
CA ILE A 28 11.37 13.46 -3.94
C ILE A 28 10.64 14.80 -4.04
N ALA A 29 10.74 15.67 -3.03
CA ALA A 29 10.21 17.02 -3.11
C ALA A 29 10.87 17.83 -4.24
N GLU A 30 12.20 17.75 -4.37
CA GLU A 30 12.92 18.38 -5.49
C GLU A 30 12.49 17.80 -6.84
N LEU A 31 12.37 16.47 -6.94
CA LEU A 31 11.92 15.81 -8.16
C LEU A 31 10.49 16.26 -8.54
N PHE A 32 9.57 16.24 -7.59
CA PHE A 32 8.18 16.65 -7.83
C PHE A 32 8.07 18.14 -8.14
N GLY A 33 8.94 18.97 -7.55
CA GLY A 33 9.05 20.39 -7.90
C GLY A 33 9.46 20.58 -9.36
N LYS A 34 10.48 19.85 -9.82
CA LYS A 34 10.92 19.86 -11.23
C LYS A 34 9.83 19.37 -12.20
N LEU A 35 9.04 18.40 -11.77
CA LEU A 35 7.92 17.86 -12.55
C LEU A 35 6.64 18.71 -12.45
N GLY A 36 6.60 19.73 -11.59
CA GLY A 36 5.43 20.59 -11.39
C GLY A 36 4.27 19.92 -10.67
N ILE A 37 4.50 18.81 -9.96
CA ILE A 37 3.47 18.04 -9.23
C ILE A 37 3.62 18.13 -7.71
N PHE A 38 4.59 18.89 -7.22
CA PHE A 38 4.74 19.18 -5.79
C PHE A 38 3.56 20.02 -5.28
N GLY A 39 3.12 19.78 -4.04
CA GLY A 39 1.96 20.47 -3.47
C GLY A 39 0.63 20.02 -4.08
N SER A 40 0.54 18.77 -4.57
CA SER A 40 -0.67 18.26 -5.21
C SER A 40 -1.04 16.88 -4.67
N LEU A 41 -2.34 16.55 -4.71
CA LEU A 41 -2.85 15.22 -4.39
C LEU A 41 -2.16 14.14 -5.25
N THR A 42 -1.92 14.43 -6.53
CA THR A 42 -1.22 13.52 -7.46
C THR A 42 0.19 13.21 -6.97
N GLY A 43 0.93 14.21 -6.49
CA GLY A 43 2.24 14.01 -5.89
C GLY A 43 2.18 13.07 -4.69
N VAL A 44 1.23 13.29 -3.77
CA VAL A 44 1.04 12.43 -2.59
C VAL A 44 0.70 10.99 -2.98
N ILE A 45 -0.16 10.78 -3.98
CA ILE A 45 -0.51 9.46 -4.51
C ILE A 45 0.74 8.77 -5.06
N LEU A 46 1.50 9.45 -5.91
CA LEU A 46 2.71 8.88 -6.52
C LEU A 46 3.78 8.55 -5.50
N PHE A 47 3.93 9.38 -4.45
CA PHE A 47 4.83 9.09 -3.33
C PHE A 47 4.45 7.75 -2.67
N HIS A 48 3.19 7.60 -2.26
CA HIS A 48 2.73 6.40 -1.58
C HIS A 48 2.77 5.18 -2.49
N VAL A 49 2.43 5.30 -3.77
CA VAL A 49 2.56 4.21 -4.75
C VAL A 49 4.03 3.77 -4.86
N GLY A 50 4.97 4.71 -5.02
CA GLY A 50 6.40 4.40 -5.13
C GLY A 50 6.95 3.62 -3.94
N PHE A 51 6.59 4.04 -2.72
CA PHE A 51 7.05 3.41 -1.48
C PHE A 51 6.26 2.16 -1.08
N GLY A 52 4.99 2.05 -1.49
CA GLY A 52 4.14 0.88 -1.23
C GLY A 52 4.40 -0.28 -2.18
N LEU A 53 4.85 0.00 -3.40
CA LEU A 53 5.09 -0.99 -4.46
C LEU A 53 6.04 -2.14 -4.05
N PRO A 54 7.19 -1.89 -3.41
CA PRO A 54 8.08 -2.97 -3.00
C PRO A 54 7.39 -3.98 -2.06
N PHE A 55 6.55 -3.50 -1.15
CA PHE A 55 5.81 -4.36 -0.21
C PHE A 55 4.72 -5.14 -0.95
N ALA A 56 4.00 -4.49 -1.86
CA ALA A 56 3.01 -5.14 -2.71
C ALA A 56 3.62 -6.27 -3.54
N VAL A 57 4.77 -6.01 -4.18
CA VAL A 57 5.48 -7.02 -4.98
C VAL A 57 5.98 -8.16 -4.10
N PHE A 58 6.56 -7.86 -2.94
CA PHE A 58 7.03 -8.89 -2.01
C PHE A 58 5.90 -9.81 -1.56
N LEU A 59 4.80 -9.24 -1.07
CA LEU A 59 3.67 -10.00 -0.54
C LEU A 59 2.98 -10.83 -1.64
N LEU A 60 2.65 -10.20 -2.78
CA LEU A 60 1.96 -10.90 -3.87
C LEU A 60 2.84 -11.97 -4.52
N ARG A 61 4.15 -11.73 -4.67
CA ARG A 61 5.06 -12.76 -5.20
C ARG A 61 5.12 -13.99 -4.29
N ASN A 62 5.20 -13.79 -2.97
CA ASN A 62 5.22 -14.90 -2.03
C ASN A 62 3.92 -15.71 -2.12
N PHE A 63 2.77 -15.03 -2.15
CA PHE A 63 1.48 -15.69 -2.34
C PHE A 63 1.38 -16.45 -3.67
N PHE A 64 1.77 -15.82 -4.79
CA PHE A 64 1.73 -16.48 -6.10
C PHE A 64 2.64 -17.70 -6.18
N ALA A 65 3.72 -17.73 -5.39
CA ALA A 65 4.62 -18.88 -5.33
C ALA A 65 3.99 -20.11 -4.62
N GLU A 66 2.92 -19.90 -3.84
CA GLU A 66 2.17 -20.97 -3.16
C GLU A 66 1.12 -21.62 -4.07
N ILE A 67 0.77 -20.99 -5.20
CA ILE A 67 -0.21 -21.55 -6.15
C ILE A 67 0.35 -22.85 -6.75
N PRO A 68 -0.37 -23.98 -6.65
CA PRO A 68 0.08 -25.27 -7.18
C PRO A 68 0.43 -25.18 -8.67
N ARG A 69 1.62 -25.67 -9.04
CA ARG A 69 2.09 -25.63 -10.44
C ARG A 69 1.18 -26.45 -11.37
N GLU A 70 0.65 -27.57 -10.88
CA GLU A 70 -0.27 -28.44 -11.62
C GLU A 70 -1.50 -27.69 -12.13
N LEU A 71 -2.02 -26.75 -11.35
CA LEU A 71 -3.19 -25.93 -11.72
C LEU A 71 -2.85 -24.95 -12.85
N LEU A 72 -1.62 -24.42 -12.84
CA LEU A 72 -1.12 -23.55 -13.92
C LEU A 72 -0.83 -24.34 -15.20
N GLU A 73 -0.32 -25.57 -15.06
CA GLU A 73 -0.03 -26.47 -16.19
C GLU A 73 -1.33 -26.96 -16.86
N ALA A 74 -2.33 -27.35 -16.08
CA ALA A 74 -3.65 -27.73 -16.58
C ALA A 74 -4.28 -26.59 -17.41
N ALA A 75 -4.28 -25.37 -16.89
CA ALA A 75 -4.80 -24.21 -17.61
C ALA A 75 -4.03 -23.92 -18.92
N ARG A 76 -2.72 -24.18 -18.96
CA ARG A 76 -1.91 -24.06 -20.20
C ARG A 76 -2.27 -25.16 -21.21
N LEU A 77 -2.51 -26.39 -20.75
CA LEU A 77 -2.99 -27.48 -21.61
C LEU A 77 -4.36 -27.16 -22.22
N ASP A 78 -5.22 -26.44 -21.48
CA ASP A 78 -6.50 -25.91 -21.97
C ASP A 78 -6.36 -24.70 -22.92
N GLY A 79 -5.13 -24.35 -23.33
CA GLY A 79 -4.85 -23.28 -24.28
C GLY A 79 -4.88 -21.87 -23.68
N ALA A 80 -4.74 -21.72 -22.36
CA ALA A 80 -4.59 -20.39 -21.76
C ALA A 80 -3.17 -19.84 -22.00
N GLY A 81 -3.06 -18.76 -22.80
CA GLY A 81 -1.84 -17.96 -22.87
C GLY A 81 -1.56 -17.20 -21.56
N GLU A 82 -0.33 -16.71 -21.37
CA GLU A 82 0.14 -16.14 -20.08
C GLU A 82 -0.76 -15.02 -19.52
N LEU A 83 -1.26 -14.09 -20.36
CA LEU A 83 -2.19 -13.05 -19.90
C LEU A 83 -3.53 -13.63 -19.42
N ARG A 84 -4.06 -14.63 -20.14
CA ARG A 84 -5.31 -15.31 -19.77
C ARG A 84 -5.12 -16.12 -18.50
N LEU A 85 -3.99 -16.82 -18.38
CA LEU A 85 -3.60 -17.56 -17.18
C LEU A 85 -3.54 -16.62 -15.96
N PHE A 86 -2.86 -15.48 -16.10
CA PHE A 86 -2.76 -14.51 -15.02
C PHE A 86 -4.14 -13.96 -14.60
N VAL A 87 -4.93 -13.44 -15.54
CA VAL A 87 -6.18 -12.74 -15.23
C VAL A 87 -7.30 -13.69 -14.81
N ARG A 88 -7.41 -14.88 -15.42
CA ARG A 88 -8.54 -15.80 -15.17
C ARG A 88 -8.25 -16.90 -14.16
N VAL A 89 -6.99 -17.21 -13.89
CA VAL A 89 -6.62 -18.32 -12.99
C VAL A 89 -5.90 -17.79 -11.76
N VAL A 90 -4.80 -17.05 -11.94
CA VAL A 90 -3.97 -16.57 -10.82
C VAL A 90 -4.68 -15.47 -10.01
N MET A 91 -5.20 -14.44 -10.68
CA MET A 91 -5.81 -13.28 -10.01
C MET A 91 -7.02 -13.62 -9.13
N PRO A 92 -7.98 -14.48 -9.55
CA PRO A 92 -9.09 -14.88 -8.69
C PRO A 92 -8.66 -15.63 -7.43
N LEU A 93 -7.63 -16.49 -7.54
CA LEU A 93 -7.06 -17.20 -6.39
C LEU A 93 -6.36 -16.24 -5.41
N ALA A 94 -5.88 -15.10 -5.92
CA ALA A 94 -5.20 -14.07 -5.15
C ALA A 94 -6.12 -13.14 -4.35
N GLY A 95 -7.44 -13.33 -4.42
CA GLY A 95 -8.42 -12.52 -3.69
C GLY A 95 -8.06 -12.23 -2.23
N PRO A 96 -7.71 -13.26 -1.42
CA PRO A 96 -7.30 -13.05 -0.02
C PRO A 96 -6.03 -12.20 0.13
N ALA A 97 -5.01 -12.43 -0.70
CA ALA A 97 -3.74 -11.69 -0.65
C ALA A 97 -3.92 -10.23 -1.08
N ILE A 98 -4.72 -9.98 -2.12
CA ILE A 98 -5.06 -8.64 -2.59
C ILE A 98 -5.85 -7.89 -1.53
N ALA A 99 -6.81 -8.54 -0.87
CA ALA A 99 -7.56 -7.94 0.23
C ALA A 99 -6.65 -7.58 1.41
N ALA A 100 -5.75 -8.48 1.82
CA ALA A 100 -4.78 -8.20 2.87
C ALA A 100 -3.85 -7.03 2.50
N LEU A 101 -3.30 -7.04 1.27
CA LEU A 101 -2.49 -5.94 0.76
C LEU A 101 -3.26 -4.62 0.77
N GLY A 102 -4.51 -4.62 0.30
CA GLY A 102 -5.38 -3.45 0.28
C GLY A 102 -5.59 -2.85 1.66
N ILE A 103 -5.81 -3.68 2.69
CA ILE A 103 -5.94 -3.21 4.08
C ILE A 103 -4.64 -2.60 4.59
N PHE A 104 -3.50 -3.28 4.40
CA PHE A 104 -2.20 -2.75 4.85
C PHE A 104 -1.87 -1.42 4.17
N GLN A 105 -2.07 -1.32 2.85
CA GLN A 105 -1.86 -0.09 2.12
C GLN A 105 -2.84 1.00 2.55
N PHE A 106 -4.12 0.68 2.72
CA PHE A 106 -5.12 1.62 3.19
C PHE A 106 -4.74 2.19 4.56
N LEU A 107 -4.45 1.33 5.53
CA LEU A 107 -4.07 1.75 6.88
C LEU A 107 -2.79 2.58 6.88
N TRP A 108 -1.80 2.22 6.07
CA TRP A 108 -0.56 2.98 5.97
C TRP A 108 -0.81 4.39 5.40
N VAL A 109 -1.51 4.50 4.27
CA VAL A 109 -1.78 5.79 3.61
C VAL A 109 -2.74 6.65 4.42
N TRP A 110 -3.81 6.05 5.01
CA TRP A 110 -4.80 6.78 5.80
C TRP A 110 -4.20 7.40 7.07
N ASN A 111 -3.26 6.69 7.70
CA ASN A 111 -2.61 7.17 8.92
C ASN A 111 -1.39 8.05 8.63
N ASP A 112 -0.96 8.19 7.37
CA ASP A 112 0.18 9.04 7.07
C ASP A 112 -0.16 10.52 7.32
N MET A 113 0.66 11.13 8.17
CA MET A 113 0.62 12.55 8.47
C MET A 113 1.82 13.26 7.86
N LEU A 114 2.98 12.59 7.80
CA LEU A 114 4.25 13.26 7.50
C LEU A 114 4.39 13.60 6.02
N VAL A 115 4.14 12.64 5.13
CA VAL A 115 4.18 12.90 3.68
C VAL A 115 3.05 13.86 3.32
N ALA A 116 1.86 13.64 3.87
CA ALA A 116 0.73 14.55 3.68
C ALA A 116 1.08 15.99 4.07
N LEU A 117 1.67 16.22 5.25
CA LEU A 117 2.05 17.56 5.71
C LEU A 117 3.03 18.26 4.76
N ILE A 118 3.93 17.52 4.13
CA ILE A 118 5.01 18.07 3.30
C ILE A 118 4.55 18.29 1.85
N PHE A 119 3.74 17.38 1.31
CA PHE A 119 3.44 17.30 -0.13
C PHE A 119 2.03 17.77 -0.52
N THR A 120 1.14 18.06 0.44
CA THR A 120 -0.19 18.64 0.15
C THR A 120 -0.17 20.16 0.17
N ASP A 121 -1.12 20.78 -0.53
CA ASP A 121 -1.46 22.20 -0.39
C ASP A 121 -2.61 22.37 0.62
N SER A 122 -2.99 23.62 0.93
CA SER A 122 -4.09 23.92 1.85
C SER A 122 -5.46 23.42 1.37
N GLY A 123 -5.62 23.13 0.07
CA GLY A 123 -6.86 22.61 -0.51
C GLY A 123 -6.99 21.09 -0.46
N SER A 124 -5.90 20.37 -0.18
CA SER A 124 -5.83 18.89 -0.27
C SER A 124 -5.34 18.22 1.01
N GLN A 125 -5.32 18.92 2.14
CA GLN A 125 -4.84 18.37 3.41
C GLN A 125 -5.80 17.29 3.96
N PRO A 126 -5.30 16.09 4.30
CA PRO A 126 -6.12 15.08 4.96
C PRO A 126 -6.39 15.42 6.43
N ILE A 127 -7.34 14.69 7.02
CA ILE A 127 -7.73 14.86 8.43
C ILE A 127 -6.55 14.72 9.39
N THR A 128 -5.55 13.90 9.07
CA THR A 128 -4.32 13.74 9.87
C THR A 128 -3.55 15.06 10.00
N VAL A 129 -3.42 15.81 8.90
CA VAL A 129 -2.77 17.12 8.88
C VAL A 129 -3.64 18.16 9.57
N ALA A 130 -4.95 18.19 9.30
CA ALA A 130 -5.88 19.13 9.93
C ALA A 130 -5.93 18.99 11.47
N LEU A 131 -5.88 17.75 11.99
CA LEU A 131 -5.79 17.52 13.43
C LEU A 131 -4.44 17.98 13.98
N GLN A 132 -3.34 17.74 13.27
CA GLN A 132 -2.02 18.19 13.69
C GLN A 132 -1.92 19.72 13.75
N THR A 133 -2.47 20.44 12.77
CA THR A 133 -2.48 21.91 12.77
C THR A 133 -3.28 22.46 13.94
N GLN A 134 -4.41 21.83 14.29
CA GLN A 134 -5.23 22.20 15.45
C GLN A 134 -4.45 22.09 16.77
N VAL A 135 -3.66 21.02 16.94
CA VAL A 135 -2.77 20.86 18.12
C VAL A 135 -1.75 21.99 18.19
N ARG A 136 -1.10 22.34 17.07
CA ARG A 136 -0.03 23.34 17.04
C ARG A 136 -0.52 24.78 17.20
N GLN A 137 -1.65 25.14 16.60
CA GLN A 137 -2.11 26.53 16.54
C GLN A 137 -2.85 26.97 17.79
N PHE A 138 -3.71 26.12 18.34
CA PHE A 138 -4.65 26.54 19.37
C PHE A 138 -4.33 26.03 20.77
N GLY A 139 -3.46 25.03 20.91
CA GLY A 139 -3.05 24.47 22.19
C GLY A 139 -4.24 23.93 23.01
N ASN A 140 -4.36 22.61 23.13
CA ASN A 140 -5.34 21.98 24.03
C ASN A 140 -6.83 22.28 23.69
N ASN A 141 -7.17 22.49 22.41
CA ASN A 141 -8.58 22.54 21.97
C ASN A 141 -9.19 21.12 21.92
N ILE A 142 -9.31 20.52 23.10
CA ILE A 142 -9.73 19.13 23.29
C ILE A 142 -11.14 18.89 22.75
N ASP A 143 -11.99 19.92 22.78
CA ASP A 143 -13.36 19.89 22.30
C ASP A 143 -13.45 19.67 20.78
N VAL A 144 -12.40 20.03 20.02
CA VAL A 144 -12.28 19.74 18.58
C VAL A 144 -11.42 18.50 18.33
N LEU A 145 -10.31 18.37 19.07
CA LEU A 145 -9.34 17.31 18.85
C LEU A 145 -9.90 15.92 19.17
N ALA A 146 -10.61 15.76 20.29
CA ALA A 146 -11.13 14.45 20.68
C ALA A 146 -12.22 13.93 19.72
N PRO A 147 -13.26 14.72 19.34
CA PRO A 147 -14.23 14.28 18.34
C PRO A 147 -13.61 14.06 16.95
N GLY A 148 -12.68 14.93 16.53
CA GLY A 148 -12.00 14.78 15.24
C GLY A 148 -11.12 13.54 15.16
N ALA A 149 -10.38 13.22 16.23
CA ALA A 149 -9.63 11.96 16.33
C ALA A 149 -10.55 10.75 16.30
N PHE A 150 -11.69 10.80 17.00
CA PHE A 150 -12.69 9.74 16.97
C PHE A 150 -13.22 9.49 15.55
N ILE A 151 -13.62 10.54 14.83
CA ILE A 151 -14.08 10.45 13.43
C ILE A 151 -12.97 9.86 12.54
N SER A 152 -11.72 10.29 12.72
CA SER A 152 -10.57 9.76 11.98
C SER A 152 -10.39 8.25 12.15
N MET A 153 -10.66 7.72 13.35
CA MET A 153 -10.56 6.29 13.66
C MET A 153 -11.75 5.46 13.14
N VAL A 154 -12.92 6.06 12.98
CA VAL A 154 -14.12 5.35 12.48
C VAL A 154 -13.87 4.74 11.10
N VAL A 155 -13.20 5.47 10.20
CA VAL A 155 -12.98 4.99 8.83
C VAL A 155 -12.11 3.73 8.78
N PRO A 156 -10.91 3.67 9.40
CA PRO A 156 -10.14 2.44 9.55
C PRO A 156 -10.92 1.28 10.17
N LEU A 157 -11.73 1.54 11.20
CA LEU A 157 -12.53 0.50 11.84
C LEU A 157 -13.56 -0.09 10.88
N VAL A 158 -14.26 0.74 10.12
CA VAL A 158 -15.23 0.27 9.11
C VAL A 158 -14.54 -0.58 8.06
N VAL A 159 -13.38 -0.14 7.53
CA VAL A 159 -12.59 -0.92 6.58
C VAL A 159 -12.14 -2.24 7.20
N PHE A 160 -11.63 -2.22 8.42
CA PHE A 160 -11.21 -3.43 9.11
C PHE A 160 -12.38 -4.42 9.26
N PHE A 161 -13.53 -3.99 9.79
CA PHE A 161 -14.67 -4.89 9.99
C PHE A 161 -15.26 -5.42 8.67
N ALA A 162 -15.21 -4.63 7.60
CA ALA A 162 -15.64 -5.05 6.27
C ALA A 162 -14.75 -6.17 5.70
N PHE A 163 -13.44 -6.15 5.99
CA PHE A 163 -12.46 -7.07 5.41
C PHE A 163 -11.78 -8.02 6.42
N GLN A 164 -12.24 -8.06 7.68
CA GLN A 164 -11.62 -8.83 8.76
C GLN A 164 -11.48 -10.32 8.45
N ARG A 165 -12.43 -10.91 7.71
CA ARG A 165 -12.38 -12.34 7.35
C ARG A 165 -11.24 -12.61 6.37
N GLN A 166 -11.10 -11.77 5.36
CA GLN A 166 -10.04 -11.84 4.35
C GLN A 166 -8.68 -11.53 4.97
N PHE A 167 -8.61 -10.60 5.92
CA PHE A 167 -7.40 -10.29 6.68
C PHE A 167 -6.89 -11.52 7.44
N VAL A 168 -7.77 -12.18 8.21
CA VAL A 168 -7.39 -13.39 8.98
C VAL A 168 -6.96 -14.51 8.04
N SER A 169 -7.69 -14.77 6.95
CA SER A 169 -7.29 -15.78 5.97
C SER A 169 -5.95 -15.45 5.28
N GLY A 170 -5.69 -14.18 4.95
CA GLY A 170 -4.47 -13.75 4.28
C GLY A 170 -3.23 -13.77 5.19
N VAL A 171 -3.36 -13.38 6.45
CA VAL A 171 -2.26 -13.44 7.44
C VAL A 171 -1.94 -14.91 7.79
N MET A 172 -2.96 -15.75 7.90
CA MET A 172 -2.77 -17.18 8.21
C MET A 172 -2.21 -17.97 7.03
N ALA A 173 -2.53 -17.61 5.79
CA ALA A 173 -1.96 -18.27 4.60
C ALA A 173 -0.42 -18.19 4.57
N GLY A 174 0.17 -17.07 4.99
CA GLY A 174 1.62 -16.93 5.11
C GLY A 174 2.24 -17.49 6.40
N ALA A 175 1.42 -17.86 7.40
CA ALA A 175 1.86 -18.32 8.72
C ALA A 175 1.82 -19.84 8.89
N VAL A 176 1.02 -20.56 8.09
CA VAL A 176 0.98 -22.02 8.11
C VAL A 176 2.09 -22.56 7.21
N LYS A 177 3.26 -22.76 7.81
CA LYS A 177 4.25 -23.75 7.39
C LYS A 177 4.11 -25.00 8.24
#